data_AF-A0A849MU94-F1
#
_entry.id   AF-A0A849MU94-F1
#
_cell.length_a   1.000
_cell.length_b   1.000
_cell.length_c   1.000
_cell.angle_alpha   90.00
_cell.angle_beta   90.00
_cell.angle_gamma   90.00
#
_symmetry.space_group_name_H-M   'P 1'
#
loop_
_entity.id
_entity.type
_entity.pdbx_description
1 polymer ?
#
loop_
_entity_poly.entity_id
_entity_poly.type
_entity_poly.pdbx_seq_one_letter_code
_entity_poly.pdbx_strand_id
1 'polypeptide(L)'
;MPRRPPARSASVPLPPGLIPPDLLRRHALWRRLYLDPLTKLTPPAPWAPLTDAEWEALAPHLAALGCGLAAPGRAGERMADPRGRLDAIFRAVTLKRSNTEGGGRAAWSALPAEFGRHGTVARSYRRWAHRGLWLRLLEAVAQPGAPAALRAITHRLCCAVRRGIRLMGLRAILLARRLGLFSALPAPSQYLPDPDLSAIYTPLLLRIANFRRAHPHWRAPPALRLLLQQMHRLAGGRTRIPRGWEPA
;
A
#
# COMPACT_ATOMS: atom_id res chain seq x y z
N MET A 1 35.05 25.52 -6.54
CA MET A 1 34.96 24.69 -7.75
C MET A 1 33.60 23.97 -7.75
N PRO A 2 32.56 24.50 -8.41
CA PRO A 2 31.27 23.83 -8.47
C PRO A 2 31.37 22.61 -9.39
N ARG A 3 31.12 21.41 -8.85
CA ARG A 3 31.09 20.16 -9.62
C ARG A 3 29.96 20.23 -10.64
N ARG A 4 30.34 20.21 -11.92
CA ARG A 4 29.43 20.07 -13.06
C ARG A 4 28.58 18.81 -12.85
N PRO A 5 27.23 18.86 -12.97
CA PRO A 5 26.41 17.66 -12.88
C PRO A 5 26.83 16.67 -13.99
N PRO A 6 26.85 15.36 -13.72
CA PRO A 6 27.19 14.37 -14.74
C PRO A 6 26.20 14.52 -15.90
N ALA A 7 26.74 14.63 -17.12
CA ALA A 7 25.95 14.61 -18.33
C ALA A 7 25.05 13.38 -18.30
N ARG A 8 23.73 13.56 -18.46
CA ARG A 8 22.81 12.44 -18.74
C ARG A 8 23.39 11.73 -19.96
N SER A 9 23.99 10.57 -19.75
CA SER A 9 24.49 9.72 -20.83
C SER A 9 23.32 9.48 -21.77
N ALA A 10 23.42 9.97 -23.01
CA ALA A 10 22.48 9.62 -24.05
C ALA A 10 22.41 8.09 -24.09
N SER A 11 21.24 7.53 -23.77
CA SER A 11 21.06 6.08 -23.74
C SER A 11 21.31 5.56 -25.15
N VAL A 12 22.44 4.88 -25.36
CA VAL A 12 22.73 4.18 -26.61
C VAL A 12 21.57 3.21 -26.86
N PRO A 13 20.85 3.32 -27.99
CA PRO A 13 19.76 2.41 -28.28
C PRO A 13 20.30 0.99 -28.41
N LEU A 14 19.60 0.03 -27.80
CA LEU A 14 19.97 -1.38 -27.87
C LEU A 14 19.96 -1.85 -29.34
N PRO A 15 20.94 -2.66 -29.78
CA PRO A 15 20.93 -3.23 -31.12
C PRO A 15 19.62 -3.99 -31.38
N PRO A 16 19.00 -3.82 -32.57
CA PRO A 16 17.79 -4.54 -32.92
C PRO A 16 18.05 -6.06 -32.87
N GLY A 17 17.16 -6.81 -32.23
CA GLY A 17 17.26 -8.27 -32.11
C GLY A 17 18.15 -8.80 -30.98
N LEU A 18 18.93 -7.95 -30.29
CA LEU A 18 19.74 -8.39 -29.14
C LEU A 18 18.88 -9.02 -28.03
N ILE A 19 17.68 -8.47 -27.86
CA ILE A 19 16.75 -8.89 -26.82
C ILE A 19 15.38 -9.09 -27.47
N PRO A 20 14.62 -10.16 -27.11
CA PRO A 20 13.23 -10.29 -27.52
C PRO A 20 12.43 -9.02 -27.18
N PRO A 21 11.54 -8.56 -28.07
CA PRO A 21 10.86 -7.25 -27.93
C PRO A 21 10.02 -7.15 -26.65
N ASP A 22 9.62 -8.28 -26.08
CA ASP A 22 8.80 -8.36 -24.88
C ASP A 22 9.60 -8.70 -23.60
N LEU A 23 10.91 -8.97 -23.68
CA LEU A 23 11.69 -9.44 -22.53
C LEU A 23 11.69 -8.42 -21.40
N LEU A 24 11.93 -7.14 -21.70
CA LEU A 24 11.95 -6.08 -20.69
C LEU A 24 10.60 -5.98 -19.97
N ARG A 25 9.51 -6.11 -20.72
CA ARG A 25 8.15 -6.10 -20.15
C ARG A 25 7.89 -7.33 -19.29
N ARG A 26 8.28 -8.53 -19.74
CA ARG A 26 8.17 -9.78 -18.98
C ARG A 26 9.01 -9.74 -17.70
N HIS A 27 10.25 -9.26 -17.78
CA HIS A 27 11.15 -9.12 -16.65
C HIS A 27 10.62 -8.11 -15.63
N ALA A 28 10.14 -6.95 -16.08
CA ALA A 28 9.52 -5.96 -15.21
C ALA A 28 8.27 -6.53 -14.51
N LEU A 29 7.44 -7.28 -15.23
CA LEU A 29 6.27 -7.94 -14.66
C LEU A 29 6.67 -9.00 -13.63
N TRP A 30 7.63 -9.87 -13.95
CA TRP A 30 8.15 -10.88 -13.02
C TRP A 30 8.69 -10.23 -11.74
N ARG A 31 9.52 -9.20 -11.90
CA ARG A 31 10.08 -8.45 -10.76
C ARG A 31 8.98 -7.84 -9.91
N ARG A 32 8.00 -7.16 -10.52
CA ARG A 32 6.87 -6.55 -9.82
C ARG A 32 6.03 -7.57 -9.04
N LEU A 33 5.76 -8.75 -9.64
CA LEU A 33 4.84 -9.73 -9.06
C LEU A 33 5.48 -10.63 -8.01
N TYR A 34 6.77 -10.95 -8.16
CA TYR A 34 7.44 -11.97 -7.35
C TYR A 34 8.56 -11.40 -6.48
N LEU A 35 9.40 -10.52 -7.02
CA LEU A 35 10.61 -10.06 -6.32
C LEU A 35 10.37 -8.82 -5.45
N ASP A 36 9.74 -7.79 -6.01
CA ASP A 36 9.45 -6.53 -5.33
C ASP A 36 8.63 -6.74 -4.03
N PRO A 37 7.62 -7.63 -3.97
CA PRO A 37 6.88 -7.89 -2.73
C PRO A 37 7.73 -8.47 -1.59
N LEU A 38 8.87 -9.08 -1.91
CA LEU A 38 9.80 -9.66 -0.94
C LEU A 38 10.94 -8.70 -0.59
N THR A 39 11.40 -7.92 -1.58
CA THR A 39 12.60 -7.08 -1.45
C THR A 39 12.29 -5.63 -1.04
N LYS A 40 11.05 -5.17 -1.21
CA LYS A 40 10.62 -3.80 -0.88
C LYS A 40 9.74 -3.76 0.38
N LEU A 41 10.05 -4.60 1.35
CA LEU A 41 9.43 -4.55 2.67
C LEU A 41 10.11 -3.45 3.50
N THR A 42 9.31 -2.58 4.11
CA THR A 42 9.80 -1.53 4.98
C THR A 42 10.26 -2.15 6.30
N PRO A 43 11.52 -1.94 6.73
CA PRO A 43 12.04 -2.53 7.95
C PRO A 43 11.18 -2.12 9.16
N PRO A 44 10.92 -3.05 10.11
CA PRO A 44 10.24 -2.73 11.35
C PRO A 44 10.99 -1.64 12.12
N ALA A 45 10.27 -0.60 12.51
CA ALA A 45 10.79 0.46 13.36
C ALA A 45 10.21 0.29 14.77
N PRO A 46 11.02 0.32 15.83
CA PRO A 46 10.50 0.33 17.18
C PRO A 46 9.59 1.54 17.38
N TRP A 47 8.61 1.37 18.27
CA TRP A 47 7.75 2.49 18.61
C TRP A 47 8.54 3.53 19.39
N ALA A 48 8.42 4.78 18.96
CA ALA A 48 8.84 5.97 19.69
C ALA A 48 7.83 7.09 19.38
N PRO A 49 7.65 8.08 20.27
CA PRO A 49 6.90 9.29 19.96
C PRO A 49 7.46 9.99 18.71
N LEU A 50 6.63 10.78 18.04
CA LEU A 50 7.06 11.62 16.93
C LEU A 50 8.07 12.65 17.43
N THR A 51 9.16 12.79 16.70
CA THR A 51 10.10 13.91 16.86
C THR A 51 9.50 15.19 16.28
N ASP A 52 10.09 16.34 16.61
CA ASP A 52 9.62 17.63 16.10
C ASP A 52 9.71 17.69 14.57
N ALA A 53 10.81 17.22 13.99
CA ALA A 53 10.99 17.16 12.54
C ALA A 53 9.97 16.24 11.85
N GLU A 54 9.62 15.10 12.45
CA GLU A 54 8.58 14.22 11.93
C GLU A 54 7.20 14.88 12.00
N TRP A 55 6.91 15.57 13.11
CA TRP A 55 5.67 16.33 13.28
C TRP A 55 5.56 17.47 12.26
N GLU A 56 6.61 18.26 12.07
CA GLU A 56 6.66 19.35 11.09
C GLU A 56 6.45 18.84 9.66
N ALA A 57 6.98 17.66 9.33
CA ALA A 57 6.74 17.04 8.04
C ALA A 57 5.28 16.56 7.86
N LEU A 58 4.61 16.16 8.94
CA LEU A 58 3.24 15.62 8.92
C LEU A 58 2.15 16.69 8.99
N ALA A 59 2.36 17.73 9.80
CA ALA A 59 1.35 18.74 10.14
C ALA A 59 0.69 19.40 8.91
N PRO A 60 1.42 19.74 7.83
CA PRO A 60 0.80 20.30 6.62
C PRO A 60 -0.22 19.35 5.96
N HIS A 61 0.02 18.04 6.01
CA HIS A 61 -0.91 17.04 5.47
C HIS A 61 -2.17 16.92 6.34
N LEU A 62 -2.02 16.99 7.66
CA LEU A 62 -3.15 17.00 8.59
C LEU A 62 -4.01 18.25 8.41
N ALA A 63 -3.37 19.43 8.34
CA ALA A 63 -4.06 20.71 8.15
C ALA A 63 -4.80 20.77 6.79
N ALA A 64 -4.16 20.31 5.71
CA ALA A 64 -4.76 20.28 4.38
C ALA A 64 -6.07 19.47 4.32
N LEU A 65 -6.17 18.41 5.14
CA LEU A 65 -7.33 17.51 5.20
C LEU A 65 -8.27 17.78 6.38
N GLY A 66 -7.98 18.79 7.21
CA GLY A 66 -8.79 19.09 8.41
C GLY A 66 -8.74 17.98 9.47
N CYS A 67 -7.61 17.28 9.59
CA CYS A 67 -7.43 16.14 10.49
C CYS A 67 -6.79 16.60 11.81
N GLY A 68 -7.59 17.08 12.76
CA GLY A 68 -7.10 17.57 14.07
C GLY A 68 -6.44 18.95 14.02
N LEU A 69 -6.01 19.38 12.83
CA LEU A 69 -5.56 20.72 12.50
C LEU A 69 -6.52 21.33 11.48
N ALA A 70 -6.82 22.63 11.62
CA ALA A 70 -7.60 23.39 10.64
C ALA A 70 -6.68 24.38 9.94
N ALA A 71 -6.66 24.35 8.60
CA ALA A 71 -6.03 25.41 7.81
C ALA A 71 -6.85 26.72 7.94
N PRO A 72 -6.21 27.91 7.87
CA PRO A 72 -6.94 29.18 7.84
C PRO A 72 -8.03 29.16 6.76
N GLY A 73 -9.26 29.54 7.12
CA GLY A 73 -10.40 29.59 6.19
C GLY A 73 -11.07 28.24 5.85
N ARG A 74 -10.64 27.11 6.44
CA ARG A 74 -11.30 25.82 6.27
C ARG A 74 -12.00 25.34 7.55
N ALA A 75 -13.25 24.93 7.42
CA ALA A 75 -13.95 24.21 8.48
C ALA A 75 -13.26 22.85 8.75
N GLY A 76 -12.76 22.67 9.97
CA GLY A 76 -12.05 21.47 10.41
C GLY A 76 -12.08 21.33 11.93
N GLU A 77 -12.01 20.10 12.42
CA GLU A 77 -11.96 19.81 13.86
C GLU A 77 -10.61 20.26 14.41
N ARG A 78 -10.59 21.38 15.14
CA ARG A 78 -9.44 21.75 15.97
C ARG A 78 -9.43 20.84 17.19
N MET A 79 -8.35 20.08 17.32
CA MET A 79 -8.09 19.25 18.49
C MET A 79 -7.04 19.93 19.35
N ALA A 80 -7.18 19.82 20.67
CA ALA A 80 -6.23 20.41 21.62
C ALA A 80 -4.80 19.86 21.41
N ASP A 81 -4.66 18.55 21.20
CA ASP A 81 -3.38 17.90 20.94
C ASP A 81 -3.47 16.91 19.77
N PRO A 82 -3.25 17.38 18.52
CA PRO A 82 -3.26 16.51 17.35
C PRO A 82 -2.00 15.65 17.21
N ARG A 83 -0.87 16.06 17.78
CA ARG A 83 0.38 15.29 17.75
C ARG A 83 0.29 14.08 18.66
N GLY A 84 -0.11 14.25 19.91
CA GLY A 84 -0.31 13.13 20.83
C GLY A 84 -1.40 12.17 20.36
N ARG A 85 -2.44 12.68 19.66
CA ARG A 85 -3.41 11.79 18.99
C ARG A 85 -2.76 10.93 17.91
N LEU A 86 -1.86 11.49 17.11
CA LEU A 86 -1.17 10.77 16.06
C LEU A 86 -0.17 9.75 16.63
N ASP A 87 0.53 10.09 17.71
CA ASP A 87 1.37 9.17 18.47
C ASP A 87 0.58 7.98 19.03
N ALA A 88 -0.57 8.25 19.64
CA ALA A 88 -1.48 7.22 20.12
C ALA A 88 -1.96 6.28 19.00
N ILE A 89 -2.24 6.85 17.82
CA ILE A 89 -2.59 6.05 16.64
C ILE A 89 -1.41 5.20 16.19
N PHE A 90 -0.21 5.78 16.07
CA PHE A 90 0.97 5.03 15.66
C PHE A 90 1.29 3.91 16.63
N ARG A 91 1.21 4.16 17.95
CA ARG A 91 1.29 3.11 18.96
C ARG A 91 0.29 1.99 18.70
N ALA A 92 -0.99 2.34 18.55
CA ALA A 92 -2.07 1.36 18.36
C ALA A 92 -1.90 0.50 17.09
N VAL A 93 -1.39 1.07 16.00
CA VAL A 93 -1.29 0.34 14.72
C VAL A 93 -0.04 -0.53 14.63
N THR A 94 1.01 -0.22 15.39
CA THR A 94 2.23 -1.03 15.46
C THR A 94 2.14 -2.16 16.49
N LEU A 95 1.21 -2.10 17.45
CA LEU A 95 1.02 -3.16 18.44
C LEU A 95 0.62 -4.50 17.78
N LYS A 96 1.34 -5.55 18.18
CA LYS A 96 1.10 -6.94 17.78
C LYS A 96 0.62 -7.75 18.99
N ARG A 97 -0.22 -8.76 18.73
CA ARG A 97 -0.54 -9.81 19.69
C ARG A 97 0.64 -10.76 19.82
N SER A 98 0.74 -11.44 20.96
CA SER A 98 1.73 -12.50 21.11
C SER A 98 1.44 -13.64 20.12
N ASN A 99 2.45 -14.47 19.84
CA ASN A 99 2.27 -15.67 19.03
C ASN A 99 1.31 -16.67 19.70
N THR A 100 1.27 -16.71 21.03
CA THR A 100 0.34 -17.55 21.82
C THR A 100 -1.12 -17.13 21.64
N GLU A 101 -1.39 -15.86 21.36
CA GLU A 101 -2.73 -15.31 21.09
C GLU A 101 -3.12 -15.35 19.59
N GLY A 102 -2.39 -16.13 18.79
CA GLY A 102 -2.62 -16.27 17.34
C GLY A 102 -2.02 -15.14 16.49
N GLY A 103 -1.13 -14.32 17.06
CA GLY A 103 -0.31 -13.34 16.35
C GLY A 103 -1.07 -12.22 15.62
N GLY A 104 -0.34 -11.43 14.84
CA GLY A 104 -0.90 -10.32 14.03
C GLY A 104 -1.25 -9.08 14.86
N ARG A 105 -2.06 -8.17 14.29
CA ARG A 105 -2.43 -6.88 14.93
C ARG A 105 -3.20 -7.04 16.25
N ALA A 106 -2.85 -6.22 17.23
CA ALA A 106 -3.61 -6.06 18.46
C ALA A 106 -4.91 -5.27 18.26
N ALA A 107 -5.90 -5.57 19.11
CA ALA A 107 -7.14 -4.80 19.21
C ALA A 107 -6.87 -3.37 19.69
N TRP A 108 -7.77 -2.42 19.40
CA TRP A 108 -7.62 -1.05 19.90
C TRP A 108 -7.58 -0.99 21.43
N SER A 109 -8.29 -1.88 22.11
CA SER A 109 -8.31 -2.00 23.58
C SER A 109 -6.95 -2.36 24.20
N ALA A 110 -6.00 -2.87 23.43
CA ALA A 110 -4.64 -3.15 23.89
C ALA A 110 -3.74 -1.91 23.91
N LEU A 111 -4.25 -0.73 23.52
CA LEU A 111 -3.49 0.52 23.63
C LEU A 111 -3.24 0.87 25.10
N PRO A 112 -2.00 1.17 25.52
CA PRO A 112 -1.71 1.58 26.88
C PRO A 112 -2.51 2.83 27.31
N ALA A 113 -2.91 2.86 28.58
CA ALA A 113 -3.80 3.88 29.12
C ALA A 113 -3.23 5.31 29.04
N GLU A 114 -1.90 5.45 29.04
CA GLU A 114 -1.18 6.73 28.88
C GLU A 114 -1.48 7.45 27.56
N PHE A 115 -1.91 6.73 26.52
CA PHE A 115 -2.34 7.30 25.24
C PHE A 115 -3.83 7.70 25.21
N GLY A 116 -4.48 7.63 26.36
CA GLY A 116 -5.89 7.95 26.56
C GLY A 116 -6.84 6.84 26.10
N ARG A 117 -8.14 7.18 26.07
CA ARG A 117 -9.21 6.19 25.79
C ARG A 117 -9.10 5.63 24.37
N HIS A 118 -8.85 4.32 24.25
CA HIS A 118 -8.72 3.60 22.98
C HIS A 118 -9.89 3.85 22.00
N GLY A 119 -11.13 3.94 22.49
CA GLY A 119 -12.31 4.20 21.67
C GLY A 119 -12.28 5.56 20.98
N THR A 120 -11.70 6.57 21.62
CA THR A 120 -11.51 7.90 21.03
C THR A 120 -10.42 7.87 19.97
N VAL A 121 -9.27 7.24 20.25
CA VAL A 121 -8.18 7.07 19.27
C VAL A 121 -8.68 6.34 18.01
N ALA A 122 -9.44 5.25 18.18
CA ALA A 122 -10.03 4.49 17.08
C ALA A 122 -11.04 5.29 16.26
N ARG A 123 -11.80 6.21 16.89
CA ARG A 123 -12.74 7.10 16.19
C ARG A 123 -12.00 8.16 15.37
N SER A 124 -10.98 8.81 15.95
CA SER A 124 -10.13 9.77 15.23
C SER A 124 -9.45 9.11 14.03
N TYR A 125 -8.87 7.91 14.24
CA TYR A 125 -8.26 7.12 13.17
C TYR A 125 -9.22 6.88 12.00
N ARG A 126 -10.45 6.40 12.28
CA ARG A 126 -11.46 6.12 11.25
C ARG A 126 -11.87 7.40 10.52
N ARG A 127 -12.11 8.48 11.26
CA ARG A 127 -12.44 9.80 10.69
C ARG A 127 -11.36 10.29 9.73
N TRP A 128 -10.10 10.18 10.12
CA TRP A 128 -8.95 10.57 9.29
C TRP A 128 -8.76 9.64 8.09
N ALA A 129 -9.07 8.34 8.23
CA ALA A 129 -9.09 7.42 7.11
C ALA A 129 -10.14 7.80 6.06
N HIS A 130 -11.36 8.15 6.49
CA HIS A 130 -12.41 8.63 5.58
C HIS A 130 -12.04 9.93 4.88
N ARG A 131 -11.28 10.81 5.54
CA ARG A 131 -10.71 12.03 4.94
C ARG A 131 -9.51 11.77 4.03
N GLY A 132 -9.04 10.53 3.89
CA GLY A 132 -7.96 10.15 2.99
C GLY A 132 -6.54 10.40 3.53
N LEU A 133 -6.38 10.70 4.82
CA LEU A 133 -5.09 11.05 5.41
C LEU A 133 -4.02 9.98 5.15
N TRP A 134 -4.34 8.71 5.41
CA TRP A 134 -3.36 7.63 5.32
C TRP A 134 -2.85 7.40 3.91
N LEU A 135 -3.70 7.53 2.89
CA LEU A 135 -3.29 7.38 1.49
C LEU A 135 -2.45 8.57 1.02
N ARG A 136 -2.82 9.80 1.43
CA ARG A 136 -2.03 11.01 1.15
C ARG A 136 -0.63 10.92 1.74
N LEU A 137 -0.51 10.44 2.99
CA LEU A 137 0.79 10.27 3.65
C LEU A 137 1.61 9.15 3.00
N LEU A 138 0.96 8.07 2.56
CA LEU A 138 1.62 6.99 1.83
C LEU A 138 2.21 7.48 0.50
N GLU A 139 1.48 8.31 -0.24
CA GLU A 139 1.98 8.97 -1.45
C GLU A 139 3.14 9.91 -1.15
N ALA A 140 3.02 10.70 -0.09
CA ALA A 140 4.03 11.69 0.29
C ALA A 140 5.38 11.03 0.63
N VAL A 141 5.36 9.92 1.39
CA VAL A 141 6.59 9.21 1.76
C VAL A 141 7.25 8.46 0.60
N ALA A 142 6.45 8.07 -0.40
CA ALA A 142 6.94 7.39 -1.60
C ALA A 142 7.57 8.35 -2.64
N GLN A 143 7.45 9.67 -2.46
CA GLN A 143 8.08 10.62 -3.38
C GLN A 143 9.62 10.52 -3.32
N PRO A 144 10.33 10.56 -4.46
CA PRO A 144 11.80 10.54 -4.46
C PRO A 144 12.44 11.62 -3.58
N GLY A 145 11.82 12.80 -3.52
CA GLY A 145 12.24 13.95 -2.72
C GLY A 145 11.64 14.02 -1.31
N ALA A 146 11.01 12.96 -0.79
CA ALA A 146 10.42 12.98 0.55
C ALA A 146 11.45 13.35 1.63
N PRO A 147 11.14 14.25 2.58
CA PRO A 147 12.04 14.59 3.67
C PRO A 147 12.48 13.35 4.46
N ALA A 148 13.71 13.36 5.00
CA ALA A 148 14.24 12.25 5.79
C ALA A 148 13.33 11.90 6.99
N ALA A 149 12.78 12.92 7.66
CA ALA A 149 11.84 12.74 8.75
C ALA A 149 10.57 11.97 8.32
N LEU A 150 10.01 12.29 7.15
CA LEU A 150 8.85 11.56 6.62
C LEU A 150 9.21 10.11 6.24
N ARG A 151 10.42 9.88 5.73
CA ARG A 151 10.92 8.52 5.44
C ARG A 151 11.14 7.69 6.71
N ALA A 152 11.56 8.30 7.81
CA ALA A 152 11.78 7.59 9.08
C ALA A 152 10.50 6.92 9.61
N ILE A 153 9.33 7.52 9.38
CA ILE A 153 8.04 6.99 9.83
C ILE A 153 7.35 6.03 8.84
N THR A 154 7.98 5.69 7.70
CA THR A 154 7.37 4.88 6.63
C THR A 154 6.72 3.59 7.16
N HIS A 155 7.40 2.90 8.08
CA HIS A 155 6.89 1.65 8.65
C HIS A 155 5.58 1.86 9.43
N ARG A 156 5.51 2.93 10.23
CA ARG A 156 4.32 3.29 11.03
C ARG A 156 3.16 3.67 10.11
N LEU A 157 3.43 4.40 9.02
CA LEU A 157 2.45 4.72 7.98
C LEU A 157 1.93 3.47 7.26
N CYS A 158 2.83 2.53 6.92
CA CYS A 158 2.45 1.24 6.34
C CYS A 158 1.52 0.47 7.29
N CYS A 159 1.84 0.41 8.59
CA CYS A 159 0.98 -0.20 9.60
C CYS A 159 -0.38 0.48 9.72
N ALA A 160 -0.43 1.82 9.68
CA ALA A 160 -1.67 2.57 9.66
C ALA A 160 -2.51 2.21 8.43
N VAL A 161 -1.95 2.28 7.22
CA VAL A 161 -2.67 1.93 5.98
C VAL A 161 -3.20 0.50 6.04
N ARG A 162 -2.35 -0.46 6.46
CA ARG A 162 -2.70 -1.86 6.62
C ARG A 162 -3.91 -2.04 7.54
N ARG A 163 -3.94 -1.36 8.69
CA ARG A 163 -5.04 -1.41 9.67
C ARG A 163 -6.36 -0.91 9.09
N GLY A 164 -6.32 0.13 8.26
CA GLY A 164 -7.51 0.77 7.70
C GLY A 164 -7.89 0.29 6.31
N ILE A 165 -7.25 -0.74 5.78
CA ILE A 165 -7.39 -1.03 4.35
C ILE A 165 -8.82 -1.36 3.92
N ARG A 166 -9.61 -1.97 4.82
CA ARG A 166 -11.04 -2.22 4.58
C ARG A 166 -11.89 -0.94 4.52
N LEU A 167 -11.47 0.11 5.23
CA LEU A 167 -12.13 1.43 5.19
C LEU A 167 -11.80 2.17 3.91
N MET A 168 -10.57 1.98 3.41
CA MET A 168 -10.08 2.70 2.23
C MET A 168 -10.35 1.95 0.93
N GLY A 169 -10.61 0.64 0.98
CA GLY A 169 -11.03 -0.20 -0.15
C GLY A 169 -9.89 -0.59 -1.09
N LEU A 170 -10.26 -1.07 -2.29
CA LEU A 170 -9.32 -1.57 -3.30
C LEU A 170 -8.27 -0.53 -3.72
N ARG A 171 -8.61 0.77 -3.72
CA ARG A 171 -7.67 1.85 -4.03
C ARG A 171 -6.44 1.87 -3.13
N ALA A 172 -6.56 1.46 -1.86
CA ALA A 172 -5.43 1.41 -0.95
C ALA A 172 -4.44 0.29 -1.29
N ILE A 173 -4.97 -0.88 -1.70
CA ILE A 173 -4.16 -2.00 -2.21
C ILE A 173 -3.42 -1.58 -3.47
N LEU A 174 -4.15 -0.98 -4.42
CA LEU A 174 -3.59 -0.48 -5.68
C LEU A 174 -2.48 0.54 -5.46
N LEU A 175 -2.74 1.54 -4.61
CA LEU A 175 -1.79 2.59 -4.32
C LEU A 175 -0.51 2.04 -3.68
N ALA A 176 -0.64 1.19 -2.64
CA ALA A 176 0.51 0.57 -2.00
C ALA A 176 1.38 -0.24 -2.99
N ARG A 177 0.77 -1.00 -3.90
CA ARG A 177 1.48 -1.73 -4.96
C ARG A 177 2.22 -0.80 -5.91
N ARG A 178 1.55 0.26 -6.40
CA ARG A 178 2.12 1.21 -7.35
C ARG A 178 3.28 2.01 -6.77
N LEU A 179 3.19 2.34 -5.48
CA LEU A 179 4.26 3.02 -4.75
C LEU A 179 5.39 2.06 -4.34
N GLY A 180 5.23 0.75 -4.50
CA GLY A 180 6.20 -0.25 -4.07
C GLY A 180 6.31 -0.41 -2.55
N LEU A 181 5.30 0.03 -1.79
CA LEU A 181 5.24 -0.04 -0.32
C LEU A 181 4.47 -1.27 0.13
N PHE A 182 5.06 -2.45 -0.07
CA PHE A 182 4.37 -3.74 0.15
C PHE A 182 4.04 -4.01 1.62
N SER A 183 4.77 -3.40 2.57
CA SER A 183 4.42 -3.47 3.99
C SER A 183 3.08 -2.79 4.30
N ALA A 184 2.55 -1.92 3.45
CA ALA A 184 1.20 -1.35 3.65
C ALA A 184 0.07 -2.35 3.31
N LEU A 185 0.39 -3.46 2.65
CA LEU A 185 -0.58 -4.48 2.24
C LEU A 185 -1.00 -5.35 3.44
N PRO A 186 -2.24 -5.85 3.46
CA PRO A 186 -2.78 -6.68 4.53
C PRO A 186 -2.34 -8.14 4.42
N ALA A 187 -1.72 -8.51 3.30
CA ALA A 187 -1.22 -9.83 2.98
C ALA A 187 -0.08 -9.75 1.96
N PRO A 188 0.68 -10.84 1.75
CA PRO A 188 1.54 -10.98 0.59
C PRO A 188 0.79 -10.66 -0.70
N SER A 189 1.45 -9.91 -1.58
CA SER A 189 0.81 -9.29 -2.74
C SER A 189 0.18 -10.30 -3.71
N GLN A 190 0.70 -11.53 -3.76
CA GLN A 190 0.20 -12.63 -4.61
C GLN A 190 -1.20 -13.13 -4.21
N TYR A 191 -1.66 -12.82 -2.99
CA TYR A 191 -2.98 -13.20 -2.51
C TYR A 191 -4.00 -12.06 -2.60
N LEU A 192 -3.57 -10.88 -3.06
CA LEU A 192 -4.41 -9.69 -3.16
C LEU A 192 -4.84 -9.45 -4.61
N PRO A 193 -6.01 -8.84 -4.83
CA PRO A 193 -6.43 -8.45 -6.17
C PRO A 193 -5.39 -7.54 -6.84
N ASP A 194 -5.11 -7.78 -8.12
CA ASP A 194 -4.28 -6.91 -8.97
C ASP A 194 -5.06 -6.51 -10.23
N PRO A 195 -5.72 -5.34 -10.21
CA PRO A 195 -6.40 -4.77 -11.36
C PRO A 195 -5.52 -4.54 -12.59
N ASP A 196 -4.21 -4.33 -12.43
CA ASP A 196 -3.33 -4.19 -13.59
C ASP A 196 -3.13 -5.56 -14.28
N LEU A 197 -3.10 -6.67 -13.52
CA LEU A 197 -3.17 -8.02 -14.10
C LEU A 197 -4.51 -8.28 -14.79
N SER A 198 -5.61 -7.84 -14.17
CA SER A 198 -6.93 -7.92 -14.80
C SER A 198 -6.96 -7.17 -16.15
N ALA A 199 -6.35 -5.99 -16.22
CA ALA A 199 -6.24 -5.21 -17.44
C ALA A 199 -5.38 -5.92 -18.52
N ILE A 200 -4.32 -6.63 -18.12
CA ILE A 200 -3.51 -7.45 -19.04
C ILE A 200 -4.34 -8.62 -19.61
N TYR A 201 -5.16 -9.26 -18.78
CA TYR A 201 -5.95 -10.43 -19.18
C TYR A 201 -7.23 -10.09 -19.95
N THR A 202 -7.83 -8.93 -19.67
CA THR A 202 -9.15 -8.54 -20.22
C THR A 202 -9.23 -8.66 -21.76
N PRO A 203 -8.27 -8.15 -22.57
CA PRO A 203 -8.34 -8.27 -24.02
C PRO A 203 -8.36 -9.73 -24.51
N LEU A 204 -7.58 -10.60 -23.88
CA LEU A 204 -7.56 -12.03 -24.19
C LEU A 204 -8.87 -12.71 -23.81
N LEU A 205 -9.39 -12.41 -22.61
CA LEU A 205 -10.66 -12.95 -22.12
C LEU A 205 -11.83 -12.56 -23.04
N LEU A 206 -11.88 -11.29 -23.48
CA LEU A 206 -12.89 -10.81 -24.42
C LEU A 206 -12.76 -11.49 -25.78
N ARG A 207 -11.54 -11.72 -26.29
CA ARG A 207 -11.32 -12.44 -27.55
C ARG A 207 -11.84 -13.89 -27.46
N ILE A 208 -11.55 -14.59 -26.36
CA ILE A 208 -12.04 -15.96 -26.13
C ILE A 208 -13.57 -15.98 -26.01
N ALA A 209 -14.16 -15.02 -25.28
CA ALA A 209 -15.61 -14.92 -25.14
C ALA A 209 -16.30 -14.68 -26.49
N ASN A 210 -15.77 -13.76 -27.31
CA ASN A 210 -16.27 -13.48 -28.66
C ASN A 210 -16.12 -14.69 -29.58
N PHE A 211 -14.99 -15.40 -29.54
CA PHE A 211 -14.77 -16.62 -30.31
C PHE A 211 -15.80 -17.70 -29.96
N ARG A 212 -16.04 -17.93 -28.67
CA ARG A 212 -17.05 -18.88 -28.19
C ARG A 212 -18.47 -18.48 -28.61
N ARG A 213 -18.78 -17.18 -28.62
CA ARG A 213 -20.08 -16.67 -29.09
C ARG A 213 -20.29 -16.94 -30.58
N ALA A 214 -19.23 -16.80 -31.39
CA ALA A 214 -19.27 -17.09 -32.82
C ALA A 214 -19.31 -18.60 -33.15
N HIS A 215 -18.83 -19.46 -32.24
CA HIS A 215 -18.77 -20.92 -32.43
C HIS A 215 -19.46 -21.66 -31.28
N PRO A 216 -20.81 -21.78 -31.29
CA PRO A 216 -21.58 -22.34 -30.17
C PRO A 216 -21.21 -23.79 -29.80
N HIS A 217 -20.76 -24.58 -30.78
CA HIS A 217 -20.36 -25.97 -30.57
C HIS A 217 -18.92 -26.13 -30.07
N TRP A 218 -18.12 -25.07 -30.11
CA TRP A 218 -16.74 -25.13 -29.64
C TRP A 218 -16.69 -25.28 -28.11
N ARG A 219 -15.94 -26.26 -27.64
CA ARG A 219 -15.68 -26.49 -26.22
C ARG A 219 -14.23 -26.18 -25.91
N ALA A 220 -14.02 -25.32 -24.91
CA ALA A 220 -12.67 -24.99 -24.46
C ALA A 220 -11.92 -26.24 -23.98
N PRO A 221 -10.70 -26.50 -24.49
CA PRO A 221 -9.86 -27.61 -24.01
C PRO A 221 -9.65 -27.53 -22.50
N PRO A 222 -9.46 -28.68 -21.80
CA PRO A 222 -9.19 -28.69 -20.36
C PRO A 222 -8.05 -27.76 -19.94
N ALA A 223 -6.95 -27.74 -20.70
CA ALA A 223 -5.79 -26.87 -20.44
C ALA A 223 -6.17 -25.38 -20.47
N LEU A 224 -6.97 -24.96 -21.45
CA LEU A 224 -7.43 -23.56 -21.54
C LEU A 224 -8.37 -23.21 -20.38
N ARG A 225 -9.28 -24.11 -20.00
CA ARG A 225 -10.16 -23.90 -18.84
C ARG A 225 -9.36 -23.72 -17.55
N LEU A 226 -8.34 -24.57 -17.35
CA LEU A 226 -7.44 -24.49 -16.20
C LEU A 226 -6.68 -23.15 -16.19
N LEU A 227 -6.13 -22.74 -17.33
CA LEU A 227 -5.45 -21.45 -17.49
C LEU A 227 -6.37 -20.28 -17.12
N LEU A 228 -7.60 -20.25 -17.65
CA LEU A 228 -8.57 -19.20 -17.35
C LEU A 228 -8.93 -19.15 -15.85
N GLN A 229 -9.08 -20.31 -15.21
CA GLN A 229 -9.30 -20.39 -13.76
C GLN A 229 -8.10 -19.86 -12.96
N GLN A 230 -6.88 -20.18 -13.38
CA GLN A 230 -5.66 -19.69 -12.74
C GLN A 230 -5.51 -18.17 -12.92
N MET A 231 -5.75 -17.65 -14.12
CA MET A 231 -5.74 -16.21 -14.40
C MET A 231 -6.75 -15.46 -13.54
N HIS A 232 -7.98 -15.99 -13.42
CA HIS A 232 -9.01 -15.40 -12.58
C HIS A 232 -8.62 -15.39 -11.10
N ARG A 233 -8.10 -16.50 -10.58
CA ARG A 233 -7.62 -16.58 -9.19
C ARG A 233 -6.45 -15.62 -8.92
N LEU A 234 -5.53 -15.50 -9.87
CA LEU A 234 -4.35 -14.63 -9.72
C LEU A 234 -4.72 -13.15 -9.77
N ALA A 235 -5.61 -12.74 -10.68
CA ALA A 235 -6.07 -11.35 -10.79
C ALA A 235 -7.05 -10.97 -9.66
N GLY A 236 -7.93 -11.89 -9.26
CA GLY A 236 -8.96 -11.66 -8.25
C GLY A 236 -8.47 -11.78 -6.80
N GLY A 237 -7.32 -12.40 -6.56
CA GLY A 237 -6.81 -12.64 -5.21
C GLY A 237 -7.69 -13.62 -4.42
N ARG A 238 -7.46 -13.70 -3.10
CA ARG A 238 -8.23 -14.54 -2.19
C ARG A 238 -9.38 -13.76 -1.54
N THR A 239 -10.53 -14.40 -1.42
CA THR A 239 -11.71 -13.85 -0.75
C THR A 239 -11.52 -13.70 0.76
N ARG A 240 -10.78 -14.62 1.38
CA ARG A 240 -10.45 -14.61 2.81
C ARG A 240 -8.95 -14.67 3.00
N ILE A 241 -8.45 -13.76 3.82
CA ILE A 241 -7.02 -13.66 4.16
C ILE A 241 -6.92 -13.77 5.68
N PRO A 242 -6.19 -14.75 6.21
CA PRO A 242 -5.94 -14.87 7.65
C PRO A 242 -5.23 -13.62 8.19
N ARG A 243 -5.61 -13.18 9.39
CA ARG A 243 -5.03 -11.96 9.99
C ARG A 243 -3.53 -12.08 10.31
N GLY A 244 -3.01 -13.30 10.45
CA GLY A 244 -1.59 -13.57 10.72
C GLY A 244 -0.70 -13.52 9.48
N TRP A 245 -1.27 -13.40 8.28
CA TRP A 245 -0.51 -13.39 7.02
C TRP A 245 -0.04 -11.98 6.66
N GLU A 246 0.30 -11.14 7.62
CA GLU A 246 0.81 -9.82 7.28
C GLU A 246 2.17 -9.97 6.58
N PRO A 247 2.46 -9.20 5.53
CA PRO A 247 3.80 -9.21 4.94
C PRO A 247 4.76 -8.73 6.04
N ALA A 248 5.74 -9.59 6.35
CA ALA A 248 6.73 -9.39 7.40
C ALA A 248 7.44 -8.04 7.24
#